data_AF-A0A3D2K2V2-F1
#
_entry.id   AF-A0A3D2K2V2-F1
#
_cell.length_a   1.000
_cell.length_b   1.000
_cell.length_c   1.000
_cell.angle_alpha   90.00
_cell.angle_beta   90.00
_cell.angle_gamma   90.00
#
_symmetry.space_group_name_H-M   'P 1'
#
loop_
_entity.id
_entity.type
_entity.pdbx_description
1 polymer ?
#
loop_
_entity_poly.entity_id
_entity_poly.type
_entity_poly.pdbx_seq_one_letter_code
_entity_poly.pdbx_strand_id
1 'polypeptide(L)'
;PDIEDIIESEWRKHIIALVIERLNASFSGKAMDVFSMTLDGKSADDIASALELTKDSVYVLRNRVQSRFRKEARQLRSYLEFDQ
;
A
#
# COMPACT_ATOMS: atom_id res chain seq x y z
N PRO A 1 -26.43 1.62 -6.19
CA PRO A 1 -25.35 0.78 -6.76
C PRO A 1 -25.94 -0.51 -7.31
N ASP A 2 -25.52 -0.92 -8.51
CA ASP A 2 -25.87 -2.23 -9.06
C ASP A 2 -25.19 -3.34 -8.23
N ILE A 3 -25.73 -4.56 -8.26
CA ILE A 3 -25.10 -5.73 -7.65
C ILE A 3 -23.69 -5.91 -8.21
N GLU A 4 -23.49 -5.67 -9.50
CA GLU A 4 -22.19 -5.75 -10.16
C GLU A 4 -21.20 -4.72 -9.58
N ASP A 5 -21.64 -3.49 -9.33
CA ASP A 5 -20.82 -2.45 -8.66
C ASP A 5 -20.43 -2.86 -7.23
N ILE A 6 -21.37 -3.49 -6.50
CA ILE A 6 -21.14 -3.94 -5.12
C ILE A 6 -20.10 -5.07 -5.12
N ILE A 7 -20.25 -6.04 -6.01
CA ILE A 7 -19.31 -7.16 -6.16
C ILE A 7 -17.92 -6.64 -6.51
N GLU A 8 -17.81 -5.73 -7.49
CA GLU A 8 -16.53 -5.16 -7.87
C GLU A 8 -15.87 -4.37 -6.71
N SER A 9 -16.66 -3.61 -5.96
CA SER A 9 -16.16 -2.85 -4.81
C SER A 9 -15.58 -3.76 -3.73
N GLU A 10 -16.33 -4.79 -3.34
CA GLU A 10 -15.88 -5.76 -2.32
C GLU A 10 -14.66 -6.56 -2.81
N TRP A 11 -14.64 -6.94 -4.08
CA TRP A 11 -13.47 -7.58 -4.68
C TRP A 11 -12.22 -6.69 -4.60
N ARG A 12 -12.32 -5.40 -4.98
CA ARG A 12 -11.21 -4.45 -4.88
C ARG A 12 -10.71 -4.28 -3.45
N LYS A 13 -11.62 -4.19 -2.46
CA LYS A 13 -11.26 -4.11 -1.04
C LYS A 13 -10.50 -5.35 -0.58
N HIS A 14 -10.97 -6.54 -0.96
CA HIS A 14 -10.32 -7.81 -0.64
C HIS A 14 -8.88 -7.87 -1.19
N ILE A 15 -8.68 -7.51 -2.47
CA ILE A 15 -7.35 -7.44 -3.07
C ILE A 15 -6.44 -6.47 -2.31
N ILE A 16 -6.93 -5.26 -1.98
CA ILE A 16 -6.15 -4.26 -1.24
C ILE A 16 -5.74 -4.81 0.13
N ALA A 17 -6.65 -5.48 0.86
CA ALA A 17 -6.35 -6.08 2.15
C ALA A 17 -5.22 -7.13 2.05
N LEU A 18 -5.30 -8.03 1.07
CA LEU A 18 -4.26 -9.03 0.81
C LEU A 18 -2.90 -8.40 0.44
N VAL A 19 -2.92 -7.33 -0.38
CA VAL A 19 -1.68 -6.61 -0.71
C VAL A 19 -1.05 -6.01 0.54
N ILE A 20 -1.84 -5.35 1.40
CA ILE A 20 -1.33 -4.74 2.64
C ILE A 20 -0.72 -5.80 3.56
N GLU A 21 -1.36 -6.96 3.70
CA GLU A 21 -0.82 -8.07 4.50
C GLU A 21 0.57 -8.52 3.99
N ARG A 22 0.72 -8.71 2.67
CA ARG A 22 1.99 -9.07 2.05
C ARG A 22 3.07 -7.99 2.19
N LEU A 23 2.67 -6.73 2.16
CA LEU A 23 3.57 -5.59 2.38
C LEU A 23 4.08 -5.59 3.83
N ASN A 24 3.19 -5.76 4.81
CA ASN A 24 3.58 -5.81 6.23
C ASN A 24 4.64 -6.90 6.49
N ALA A 25 4.54 -8.06 5.83
CA ALA A 25 5.55 -9.12 5.93
C ALA A 25 6.89 -8.78 5.24
N SER A 26 6.89 -7.85 4.28
CA SER A 26 8.05 -7.53 3.43
C SER A 26 8.83 -6.28 3.86
N PHE A 27 8.28 -5.46 4.76
CA PHE A 27 8.87 -4.21 5.20
C PHE A 27 9.21 -4.25 6.67
N SER A 28 10.50 -4.18 6.98
CA SER A 28 11.01 -3.89 8.33
C SER A 28 11.26 -2.39 8.50
N GLY A 29 10.92 -1.84 9.66
CA GLY A 29 11.19 -0.44 10.02
C GLY A 29 10.15 0.57 9.53
N LYS A 30 10.53 1.85 9.48
CA LYS A 30 9.64 3.02 9.33
C LYS A 30 8.92 3.14 7.96
N ALA A 31 9.09 2.18 7.04
CA ALA A 31 8.54 2.26 5.69
C ALA A 31 7.00 2.18 5.68
N MET A 32 6.42 1.27 6.47
CA MET A 32 4.97 1.15 6.59
C MET A 32 4.37 2.33 7.35
N ASP A 33 5.08 2.88 8.33
CA ASP A 33 4.65 4.10 9.03
C ASP A 33 4.58 5.30 8.08
N VAL A 34 5.61 5.50 7.25
CA VAL A 34 5.62 6.52 6.18
C VAL A 34 4.42 6.34 5.24
N PHE A 35 4.10 5.11 4.86
CA PHE A 35 2.98 4.82 3.98
C PHE A 35 1.63 5.09 4.66
N SER A 36 1.44 4.65 5.91
CA SER A 36 0.21 4.91 6.67
C SER A 36 -0.02 6.40 6.85
N MET A 37 0.98 7.15 7.31
CA MET A 37 0.85 8.60 7.50
C MET A 37 0.63 9.34 6.18
N THR A 38 1.17 8.81 5.07
CA THR A 38 0.87 9.33 3.73
C THR A 38 -0.61 9.16 3.37
N LEU A 39 -1.21 8.00 3.68
CA LEU A 39 -2.63 7.75 3.45
C LEU A 39 -3.52 8.62 4.35
N ASP A 40 -3.05 8.94 5.56
CA ASP A 40 -3.69 9.90 6.47
C ASP A 40 -3.55 11.37 6.01
N GLY A 41 -2.95 11.61 4.83
CA GLY A 41 -2.82 12.93 4.23
C GLY A 41 -1.71 13.80 4.85
N LYS A 42 -0.82 13.24 5.67
CA LYS A 42 0.30 13.99 6.26
C LYS A 42 1.30 14.45 5.20
N SER A 43 1.86 15.64 5.40
CA SER A 43 2.89 16.18 4.50
C SER A 43 4.21 15.43 4.69
N ALA A 44 5.11 15.50 3.70
CA ALA A 44 6.43 14.88 3.83
C ALA A 44 7.25 15.47 4.98
N ASP A 45 7.04 16.76 5.30
CA ASP A 45 7.69 17.42 6.44
C ASP A 45 7.14 16.90 7.78
N ASP A 46 5.82 16.77 7.92
CA ASP A 46 5.20 16.21 9.14
C ASP A 46 5.68 14.78 9.42
N ILE A 47 5.76 13.97 8.36
CA ILE A 47 6.22 12.57 8.45
C ILE A 47 7.71 12.53 8.83
N ALA A 48 8.53 13.37 8.20
CA ALA A 48 9.96 13.45 8.49
C ALA A 48 10.20 13.81 9.96
N SER A 49 9.48 14.80 10.48
CA SER A 49 9.57 15.20 11.89
C SER A 49 9.06 14.10 12.83
N ALA A 50 7.88 13.53 12.58
CA ALA A 50 7.28 12.52 13.47
C ALA A 50 8.09 11.22 13.55
N LEU A 51 8.76 10.85 12.45
CA LEU A 51 9.53 9.61 12.36
C LEU A 51 11.03 9.84 12.47
N GLU A 52 11.51 11.04 12.81
CA GLU A 52 12.94 11.36 12.88
C GLU A 52 13.71 10.93 11.62
N LEU A 53 13.17 11.28 10.46
CA LEU A 53 13.73 11.01 9.14
C LEU A 53 14.07 12.31 8.43
N THR A 54 14.88 12.23 7.37
CA THR A 54 14.99 13.32 6.41
C THR A 54 13.79 13.29 5.45
N LYS A 55 13.41 14.46 4.91
CA LYS A 55 12.36 14.56 3.88
C LYS A 55 12.65 13.67 2.66
N ASP A 56 13.91 13.58 2.25
CA ASP A 56 14.36 12.68 1.18
C ASP A 56 14.12 11.20 1.53
N SER A 57 14.41 10.80 2.76
CA SER A 57 14.13 9.44 3.24
C SER A 57 12.64 9.12 3.16
N VAL A 58 11.77 10.09 3.48
CA VAL A 58 10.31 9.93 3.34
C VAL A 58 9.93 9.65 1.88
N TYR A 59 10.45 10.41 0.92
CA TYR A 59 10.18 10.17 -0.50
C TYR A 59 10.69 8.81 -0.99
N VAL A 60 11.91 8.42 -0.59
CA VAL A 60 12.49 7.11 -0.94
C VAL A 60 11.64 5.97 -0.39
N LEU A 61 11.25 6.04 0.88
CA LEU A 61 10.42 5.01 1.53
C LEU A 61 9.03 4.94 0.90
N ARG A 62 8.39 6.08 0.62
CA ARG A 62 7.10 6.13 -0.11
C ARG A 62 7.21 5.46 -1.47
N ASN A 63 8.23 5.78 -2.25
CA ASN A 63 8.46 5.18 -3.57
C ASN A 63 8.68 3.66 -3.48
N ARG A 64 9.44 3.20 -2.48
CA ARG A 64 9.69 1.78 -2.24
C ARG A 64 8.39 1.02 -1.94
N VAL A 65 7.55 1.55 -1.04
CA VAL A 65 6.25 0.93 -0.70
C VAL A 65 5.31 0.92 -1.89
N GLN A 66 5.18 2.02 -2.63
CA GLN A 66 4.34 2.07 -3.83
C GLN A 66 4.79 1.08 -4.92
N SER A 67 6.10 0.96 -5.14
CA SER A 67 6.65 0.00 -6.10
C SER A 67 6.31 -1.43 -5.72
N ARG A 68 6.48 -1.78 -4.44
CA ARG A 68 6.12 -3.12 -3.95
C ARG A 68 4.63 -3.38 -3.99
N PHE A 69 3.79 -2.40 -3.61
CA PHE A 69 2.33 -2.49 -3.71
C PHE A 69 1.89 -2.88 -5.13
N ARG A 70 2.39 -2.16 -6.15
CA ARG A 70 2.06 -2.44 -7.56
C ARG A 70 2.46 -3.85 -7.98
N LYS A 71 3.60 -4.35 -7.49
CA LYS A 71 4.08 -5.70 -7.77
C LYS A 71 3.15 -6.76 -7.15
N GLU A 72 2.84 -6.62 -5.86
CA GLU A 72 1.95 -7.56 -5.15
C GLU A 72 0.53 -7.56 -5.73
N ALA A 73 -0.03 -6.37 -6.01
CA ALA A 73 -1.36 -6.24 -6.60
C ALA A 73 -1.45 -6.93 -7.97
N ARG A 74 -0.41 -6.80 -8.80
CA ARG A 74 -0.35 -7.48 -10.11
C ARG A 74 -0.24 -8.99 -9.94
N GLN A 75 0.58 -9.47 -9.00
CA GLN A 75 0.73 -10.91 -8.74
C GLN A 75 -0.57 -11.52 -8.21
N LEU A 76 -1.24 -10.85 -7.26
CA LEU A 76 -2.51 -11.30 -6.71
C LEU A 76 -3.63 -11.32 -7.75
N ARG A 77 -3.75 -10.25 -8.56
CA ARG A 77 -4.73 -10.25 -9.65
C ARG A 77 -4.47 -11.34 -10.66
N SER A 78 -3.23 -11.50 -11.11
CA SER A 78 -2.88 -12.57 -12.05
C SER A 78 -3.18 -13.96 -11.47
N TYR A 79 -2.92 -14.18 -10.18
CA TYR A 79 -3.26 -15.44 -9.53
C TYR A 79 -4.78 -15.66 -9.47
N LEU A 80 -5.55 -14.64 -9.10
CA LEU A 80 -7.00 -14.79 -8.93
C LEU A 80 -7.78 -14.77 -10.25
N GLU A 81 -7.24 -14.16 -11.31
CA GLU A 81 -7.84 -14.07 -12.65
C GLU A 81 -7.55 -15.31 -13.52
N PHE A 82 -6.42 -16.01 -13.30
CA PHE A 82 -5.95 -17.09 -14.19
C PHE A 82 -5.83 -18.49 -13.54
N ASP A 83 -5.90 -18.59 -12.21
CA ASP A 83 -5.76 -19.86 -11.47
C ASP A 83 -7.13 -20.36 -10.92
N GLN A 84 -8.23 -20.03 -11.61
CA GLN A 84 -9.58 -20.58 -11.35
C GLN A 84 -9.87 -21.82 -12.19
#